data_AF-A0A1Y2EYU9-F1
#
_entry.id   AF-A0A1Y2EYU9-F1
#
_cell.length_a   1.000
_cell.length_b   1.000
_cell.length_c   1.000
_cell.angle_alpha   90.00
_cell.angle_beta   90.00
_cell.angle_gamma   90.00
#
_symmetry.space_group_name_H-M   'P 1'
#
loop_
_entity.id
_entity.type
_entity.pdbx_description
1 polymer ?
#
loop_
_entity_poly.entity_id
_entity_poly.type
_entity_poly.pdbx_seq_one_letter_code
_entity_poly.pdbx_strand_id
1 'polypeptide(L)'
;MTTKKNNNNNNNNNKINKVGLEPKVSKILPDELPAPHSQAFTLFINLDDILVKSSWDPENGWHVIKRPGVDFFIQYLSQFYEIVIFSDTNIETSEPIINNLDPHGVVLNRLYRKDLNSMTRKHQKDLNCLNRDLNRIIVLDSNKSSYKKFENNVILINKWNGKKSDKELLNLIPFFECMAITIPNDIRPVIKSYSGKKLSDAFLEHQNILREKFNEQNKNILRKREEKKLNVHSGSNSNNGIVNALFGGRSRMVEEIQPEKEEYEAPLVNPVDDMDQRRKRMRKAFFKQRSEWASMADEQRRLTMENIENQFLSNEEEEIKDVNLE
;
A
#
# COMPACT_ATOMS: atom_id res chain seq x y z
N MET A 1 75.88 -52.19 -21.33
CA MET A 1 76.57 -51.42 -20.26
C MET A 1 75.83 -50.11 -20.09
N THR A 2 74.90 -50.02 -19.12
CA THR A 2 75.07 -49.26 -17.85
C THR A 2 75.38 -47.78 -18.13
N THR A 3 74.51 -46.81 -17.83
CA THR A 3 74.25 -46.34 -16.45
C THR A 3 72.98 -45.48 -16.30
N LYS A 4 72.56 -45.36 -15.03
CA LYS A 4 71.34 -44.80 -14.45
C LYS A 4 71.32 -43.25 -14.30
N LYS A 5 70.07 -42.76 -14.16
CA LYS A 5 69.51 -41.75 -13.21
C LYS A 5 69.61 -40.23 -13.47
N ASN A 6 68.40 -39.65 -13.44
CA ASN A 6 67.93 -38.43 -12.76
C ASN A 6 68.47 -37.05 -13.17
N ASN A 7 67.58 -36.16 -13.63
CA ASN A 7 66.97 -35.17 -12.73
C ASN A 7 65.87 -34.32 -13.42
N ASN A 8 64.78 -34.16 -12.67
CA ASN A 8 63.85 -33.03 -12.57
C ASN A 8 63.86 -31.95 -13.66
N ASN A 9 62.70 -31.73 -14.27
CA ASN A 9 62.22 -30.37 -14.48
C ASN A 9 60.70 -30.30 -14.26
N ASN A 10 60.34 -29.61 -13.18
CA ASN A 10 59.00 -29.16 -12.83
C ASN A 10 58.50 -28.20 -13.92
N ASN A 11 57.50 -28.62 -14.71
CA ASN A 11 56.67 -27.67 -15.43
C ASN A 11 55.35 -27.51 -14.66
N ASN A 12 55.31 -26.45 -13.88
CA ASN A 12 54.15 -25.97 -13.13
C ASN A 12 52.96 -25.75 -14.08
N ASN A 13 51.86 -26.43 -13.74
CA ASN A 13 50.55 -26.28 -14.35
C ASN A 13 49.99 -24.87 -14.11
N ASN A 14 50.20 -23.93 -15.03
CA ASN A 14 49.36 -22.75 -15.13
C ASN A 14 48.10 -23.08 -15.95
N LYS A 15 47.20 -23.87 -15.36
CA LYS A 15 45.79 -23.84 -15.77
C LYS A 15 45.21 -22.55 -15.23
N ILE A 16 45.26 -21.50 -16.04
CA ILE A 16 44.52 -20.26 -15.82
C ILE A 16 43.04 -20.65 -15.91
N ASN A 17 42.43 -20.92 -14.76
CA ASN A 17 41.00 -21.05 -14.63
C ASN A 17 40.40 -19.69 -14.99
N LYS A 18 40.05 -19.50 -16.26
CA LYS A 18 39.05 -18.51 -16.66
C LYS A 18 37.73 -18.96 -16.05
N VAL A 19 37.55 -18.64 -14.76
CA VAL A 19 36.22 -18.55 -14.17
C VAL A 19 35.49 -17.56 -15.05
N GLY A 20 34.53 -18.05 -15.83
CA GLY A 20 33.61 -17.21 -16.56
C GLY A 20 32.98 -16.27 -15.54
N LEU A 21 33.47 -15.03 -15.50
CA LEU A 21 32.77 -13.93 -14.88
C LEU A 21 31.53 -13.73 -15.75
N GLU A 22 30.50 -14.53 -15.49
CA GLU A 22 29.14 -14.06 -15.75
C GLU A 22 29.07 -12.68 -15.09
N PRO A 23 28.68 -11.62 -15.83
CA PRO A 23 28.59 -10.30 -15.23
C PRO A 23 27.63 -10.44 -14.06
N LYS A 24 28.13 -10.32 -12.82
CA LYS A 24 27.29 -10.22 -11.63
C LYS A 24 26.30 -9.11 -11.93
N VAL A 25 25.04 -9.47 -12.16
CA VAL A 25 23.97 -8.49 -12.27
C VAL A 25 24.01 -7.77 -10.94
N SER A 26 24.51 -6.53 -10.94
CA SER A 26 24.56 -5.71 -9.75
C SER A 26 23.12 -5.50 -9.32
N LYS A 27 22.71 -6.17 -8.24
CA LYS A 27 21.40 -5.97 -7.62
C LYS A 27 21.30 -4.49 -7.26
N ILE A 28 20.25 -3.84 -7.71
CA ILE A 28 20.06 -2.39 -7.51
C ILE A 28 19.45 -2.12 -6.14
N LEU A 29 18.50 -2.96 -5.73
CA LEU A 29 17.92 -2.89 -4.41
C LEU A 29 18.59 -3.90 -3.46
N PRO A 30 18.68 -3.55 -2.16
CA PRO A 30 19.09 -4.50 -1.13
C PRO A 30 18.14 -5.70 -1.07
N ASP A 31 18.55 -6.74 -0.36
CA ASP A 31 17.67 -7.89 -0.10
C ASP A 31 16.44 -7.47 0.71
N GLU A 32 15.33 -8.19 0.52
CA GLU A 32 14.08 -7.92 1.21
C GLU A 32 14.23 -8.08 2.73
N LEU A 33 13.49 -7.29 3.50
CA LEU A 33 13.44 -7.45 4.96
C LEU A 33 12.90 -8.83 5.31
N PRO A 34 13.41 -9.49 6.37
CA PRO A 34 12.86 -10.76 6.81
C PRO A 34 11.41 -10.61 7.29
N ALA A 35 10.63 -11.69 7.18
CA ALA A 35 9.31 -11.75 7.79
C ALA A 35 9.41 -11.44 9.31
N PRO A 36 8.49 -10.66 9.88
CA PRO A 36 7.21 -10.18 9.34
C PRO A 36 7.26 -8.84 8.60
N HIS A 37 8.45 -8.25 8.41
CA HIS A 37 8.60 -6.89 7.89
C HIS A 37 8.62 -6.80 6.35
N SER A 38 8.65 -7.94 5.65
CA SER A 38 8.49 -8.00 4.19
C SER A 38 7.08 -7.60 3.77
N GLN A 39 6.95 -6.65 2.85
CA GLN A 39 5.68 -6.29 2.23
C GLN A 39 5.32 -7.28 1.11
N ALA A 40 4.02 -7.45 0.84
CA ALA A 40 3.55 -8.41 -0.17
C ALA A 40 3.87 -7.97 -1.62
N PHE A 41 3.93 -6.66 -1.85
CA PHE A 41 4.12 -6.05 -3.17
C PHE A 41 5.11 -4.90 -3.09
N THR A 42 5.87 -4.67 -4.17
CA THR A 42 6.75 -3.51 -4.32
C THR A 42 6.15 -2.56 -5.34
N LEU A 43 5.89 -1.32 -4.93
CA LEU A 43 5.33 -0.27 -5.75
C LEU A 43 6.40 0.76 -6.10
N PHE A 44 6.84 0.75 -7.35
CA PHE A 44 7.76 1.72 -7.92
C PHE A 44 6.98 2.91 -8.45
N ILE A 45 7.27 4.12 -7.99
CA ILE A 45 6.53 5.32 -8.38
C ILE A 45 7.50 6.34 -8.97
N ASN A 46 7.19 6.81 -10.19
CA ASN A 46 7.92 7.93 -10.78
C ASN A 46 7.64 9.20 -9.95
N LEU A 47 8.67 9.95 -9.60
CA LEU A 47 8.55 11.25 -8.94
C LEU A 47 8.09 12.31 -9.94
N ASP A 48 8.75 12.37 -11.10
CA ASP A 48 8.68 13.47 -12.05
C ASP A 48 7.37 13.45 -12.86
N ASP A 49 6.65 14.58 -12.87
CA ASP A 49 5.33 14.75 -13.51
C ASP A 49 4.23 13.81 -12.96
N ILE A 50 4.50 12.91 -12.00
CA ILE A 50 3.51 11.98 -11.43
C ILE A 50 3.15 12.34 -10.00
N LEU A 51 4.15 12.50 -9.12
CA LEU A 51 3.95 12.88 -7.72
C LEU A 51 4.10 14.38 -7.52
N VAL A 52 5.02 14.98 -8.27
CA VAL A 52 5.32 16.42 -8.21
C VAL A 52 5.49 16.99 -9.61
N LYS A 53 5.40 18.31 -9.68
CA LYS A 53 5.73 19.06 -10.89
C LYS A 53 6.66 20.22 -10.55
N SER A 54 7.80 20.28 -11.23
CA SER A 54 8.67 21.46 -11.21
C SER A 54 8.12 22.52 -12.15
N SER A 55 7.95 23.73 -11.65
CA SER A 55 7.50 24.91 -12.39
C SER A 55 8.51 26.04 -12.17
N TRP A 56 8.57 26.98 -13.11
CA TRP A 56 9.43 28.15 -13.01
C TRP A 56 8.58 29.40 -13.09
N ASP A 57 8.73 30.27 -12.11
CA ASP A 57 8.10 31.59 -12.05
C ASP A 57 9.19 32.68 -12.07
N PRO A 58 9.00 33.81 -12.77
CA PRO A 58 9.99 34.91 -12.78
C PRO A 58 10.32 35.48 -11.39
N GLU A 59 9.34 35.49 -10.48
CA GLU A 59 9.48 36.06 -9.14
C GLU A 59 10.16 35.09 -8.15
N ASN A 60 9.80 33.81 -8.20
CA ASN A 60 10.22 32.81 -7.20
C ASN A 60 11.24 31.80 -7.75
N GLY A 61 11.57 31.88 -9.05
CA GLY A 61 12.44 30.94 -9.73
C GLY A 61 11.83 29.55 -9.85
N TRP A 62 12.68 28.52 -9.81
CA TRP A 62 12.23 27.13 -9.84
C TRP A 62 11.60 26.74 -8.51
N HIS A 63 10.37 26.23 -8.57
CA HIS A 63 9.66 25.71 -7.42
C HIS A 63 8.96 24.38 -7.76
N VAL A 64 8.67 23.59 -6.73
CA VAL A 64 8.06 22.27 -6.89
C VAL A 64 6.67 22.28 -6.29
N ILE A 65 5.69 21.82 -7.07
CA ILE A 65 4.29 21.73 -6.65
C ILE A 65 3.99 20.26 -6.39
N LYS A 66 3.33 19.97 -5.25
CA LYS A 66 2.85 18.64 -4.89
C LYS A 66 1.54 18.31 -5.59
N ARG A 67 1.42 17.10 -6.14
CA ARG A 67 0.15 16.61 -6.69
C ARG A 67 -0.88 16.42 -5.57
N PRO A 68 -2.14 16.87 -5.73
CA PRO A 68 -3.17 16.69 -4.72
C PRO A 68 -3.28 15.23 -4.26
N GLY A 69 -3.25 15.02 -2.94
CA GLY A 69 -3.37 13.69 -2.34
C GLY A 69 -2.08 12.87 -2.30
N VAL A 70 -0.94 13.38 -2.75
CA VAL A 70 0.35 12.64 -2.74
C VAL A 70 0.76 12.19 -1.35
N ASP A 71 0.66 13.06 -0.35
CA ASP A 71 1.09 12.75 1.03
C ASP A 71 0.25 11.58 1.59
N PHE A 72 -1.07 11.64 1.37
CA PHE A 72 -1.98 10.56 1.76
C PHE A 72 -1.71 9.28 0.96
N PHE A 73 -1.48 9.38 -0.34
CA PHE A 73 -1.22 8.24 -1.21
C PHE A 73 0.01 7.44 -0.76
N ILE A 74 1.14 8.11 -0.52
CA ILE A 74 2.38 7.47 -0.08
C ILE A 74 2.22 6.88 1.32
N GLN A 75 1.72 7.66 2.28
CA GLN A 75 1.61 7.24 3.68
C GLN A 75 0.57 6.15 3.90
N TYR A 76 -0.52 6.16 3.12
CA TYR A 76 -1.56 5.15 3.23
C TYR A 76 -1.09 3.82 2.60
N LEU A 77 -0.47 3.88 1.41
CA LEU A 77 -0.03 2.66 0.71
C LEU A 77 1.21 2.03 1.33
N SER A 78 2.06 2.78 2.03
CA SER A 78 3.24 2.22 2.72
C SER A 78 2.91 1.18 3.78
N GLN A 79 1.66 1.11 4.26
CA GLN A 79 1.19 0.05 5.15
C GLN A 79 1.12 -1.33 4.47
N PHE A 80 0.97 -1.37 3.15
CA PHE A 80 0.69 -2.59 2.38
C PHE A 80 1.74 -2.88 1.30
N TYR A 81 2.49 -1.86 0.89
CA TYR A 81 3.44 -1.90 -0.22
C TYR A 81 4.82 -1.43 0.25
N GLU A 82 5.86 -2.08 -0.25
CA GLU A 82 7.20 -1.49 -0.26
C GLU A 82 7.19 -0.35 -1.29
N ILE A 83 7.22 0.90 -0.81
CA ILE A 83 7.27 2.07 -1.68
C ILE A 83 8.71 2.34 -2.10
N VAL A 84 8.93 2.35 -3.41
CA VAL A 84 10.20 2.77 -4.02
C VAL A 84 9.93 3.96 -4.92
N ILE A 85 10.52 5.11 -4.63
CA ILE A 85 10.41 6.30 -5.49
C ILE A 85 11.58 6.32 -6.45
N PHE A 86 11.32 6.56 -7.73
CA PHE A 86 12.37 6.77 -8.72
C PHE A 86 12.21 8.11 -9.44
N SER A 87 13.33 8.74 -9.79
CA SER A 87 13.34 9.96 -10.60
C SER A 87 14.31 9.83 -11.77
N ASP A 88 13.93 10.42 -12.92
CA ASP A 88 14.80 10.55 -14.08
C ASP A 88 15.85 11.67 -13.89
N THR A 89 15.88 12.34 -12.72
CA THR A 89 16.84 13.39 -12.34
C THR A 89 17.95 12.89 -11.39
N ASN A 90 18.94 13.75 -11.15
CA ASN A 90 20.07 13.43 -10.28
C ASN A 90 19.64 13.50 -8.80
N ILE A 91 20.38 12.79 -7.95
CA ILE A 91 20.19 12.79 -6.49
C ILE A 91 20.15 14.20 -5.90
N GLU A 92 21.05 15.09 -6.33
CA GLU A 92 21.16 16.47 -5.83
C GLU A 92 19.85 17.27 -5.96
N THR A 93 19.07 17.01 -7.01
CA THR A 93 17.81 17.72 -7.26
C THR A 93 16.62 17.00 -6.62
N SER A 94 16.60 15.67 -6.67
CA SER A 94 15.44 14.88 -6.22
C SER A 94 15.43 14.57 -4.73
N GLU A 95 16.58 14.36 -4.11
CA GLU A 95 16.67 13.97 -2.69
C GLU A 95 15.96 14.98 -1.77
N PRO A 96 16.16 16.31 -1.91
CA PRO A 96 15.45 17.28 -1.08
C PRO A 96 13.92 17.25 -1.30
N ILE A 97 13.48 16.97 -2.54
CA ILE A 97 12.06 16.89 -2.86
C ILE A 97 11.43 15.67 -2.17
N ILE A 98 12.07 14.51 -2.26
CA ILE A 98 11.60 13.29 -1.62
C ILE A 98 11.59 13.44 -0.10
N ASN A 99 12.63 14.06 0.50
CA ASN A 99 12.67 14.36 1.93
C ASN A 99 11.47 15.22 2.39
N ASN A 100 11.07 16.21 1.57
CA ASN A 100 9.91 17.04 1.87
C ASN A 100 8.56 16.32 1.66
N LEU A 101 8.50 15.34 0.75
CA LEU A 101 7.30 14.53 0.52
C LEU A 101 7.12 13.45 1.59
N ASP A 102 8.23 12.92 2.10
CA ASP A 102 8.26 11.81 3.05
C ASP A 102 8.97 12.21 4.37
N PRO A 103 8.34 13.08 5.18
CA PRO A 103 8.90 13.47 6.48
C PRO A 103 8.92 12.31 7.49
N HIS A 104 8.18 11.23 7.24
CA HIS A 104 8.09 10.07 8.12
C HIS A 104 9.02 8.91 7.71
N GLY A 105 9.76 9.05 6.61
CA GLY A 105 10.69 8.02 6.15
C GLY A 105 10.02 6.70 5.75
N VAL A 106 8.79 6.74 5.21
CA VAL A 106 8.08 5.52 4.78
C VAL A 106 8.58 4.96 3.44
N VAL A 107 9.31 5.77 2.66
CA VAL A 107 9.91 5.36 1.38
C VAL A 107 11.23 4.63 1.67
N LEU A 108 11.21 3.31 1.52
CA LEU A 108 12.33 2.44 1.90
C LEU A 108 13.54 2.57 0.96
N ASN A 109 13.28 2.71 -0.34
CA ASN A 109 14.33 2.80 -1.36
C ASN A 109 14.05 3.95 -2.32
N ARG A 110 15.11 4.61 -2.78
CA ARG A 110 15.07 5.75 -3.70
C ARG A 110 16.03 5.49 -4.85
N LEU A 111 15.56 5.64 -6.08
CA LEU A 111 16.35 5.42 -7.29
C LEU A 111 16.47 6.71 -8.09
N TYR A 112 17.67 6.99 -8.59
CA TYR A 112 17.95 8.20 -9.34
C TYR A 112 18.42 7.87 -10.76
N ARG A 113 18.68 8.91 -11.56
CA ARG A 113 19.16 8.77 -12.95
C ARG A 113 20.30 7.77 -13.12
N LYS A 114 21.27 7.74 -12.20
CA LYS A 114 22.41 6.80 -12.27
C LYS A 114 21.95 5.34 -12.20
N ASP A 115 21.02 5.04 -11.30
CA ASP A 115 20.47 3.69 -11.12
C ASP A 115 19.58 3.31 -12.30
N LEU A 116 18.72 4.24 -12.74
CA LEU A 116 17.86 4.05 -13.92
C LEU A 116 18.69 3.79 -15.19
N ASN A 117 19.82 4.47 -15.36
CA ASN A 117 20.74 4.23 -16.47
C ASN A 117 21.35 2.82 -16.40
N SER A 118 21.68 2.34 -15.20
CA SER A 118 22.17 0.97 -14.99
C SER A 118 21.11 -0.09 -15.33
N MET A 119 19.82 0.22 -15.16
CA MET A 119 18.70 -0.65 -15.55
C MET A 119 18.40 -0.63 -17.05
N THR A 120 18.83 0.43 -17.74
CA THR A 120 18.35 0.71 -19.09
C THR A 120 19.21 0.01 -20.13
N ARG A 121 18.58 -0.89 -20.90
CA ARG A 121 19.20 -1.54 -22.07
C ARG A 121 18.37 -1.23 -23.31
N LYS A 122 18.98 -0.61 -24.33
CA LYS A 122 18.30 -0.19 -25.58
C LYS A 122 17.06 0.70 -25.32
N HIS A 123 17.18 1.68 -24.42
CA HIS A 123 16.09 2.59 -24.01
C HIS A 123 14.90 1.89 -23.32
N GLN A 124 15.07 0.66 -22.84
CA GLN A 124 14.08 -0.05 -22.04
C GLN A 124 14.63 -0.29 -20.64
N LYS A 125 13.86 0.07 -19.62
CA LYS A 125 14.15 -0.18 -18.21
C LYS A 125 13.91 -1.68 -17.94
N ASP A 126 14.94 -2.38 -17.49
CA ASP A 126 14.84 -3.79 -17.11
C ASP A 126 14.46 -3.94 -15.65
N LEU A 127 13.35 -4.62 -15.35
CA LEU A 127 12.90 -4.82 -13.97
C LEU A 127 13.61 -6.00 -13.29
N ASN A 128 14.31 -6.87 -14.03
CA ASN A 128 14.98 -8.05 -13.44
C ASN A 128 16.15 -7.69 -12.52
N CYS A 129 16.75 -6.50 -12.67
CA CYS A 129 17.87 -6.05 -11.82
C CYS A 129 17.43 -5.44 -10.48
N LEU A 130 16.12 -5.37 -10.21
CA LEU A 130 15.57 -4.80 -8.99
C LEU A 130 15.62 -5.75 -7.78
N ASN A 131 16.07 -7.00 -7.94
CA ASN A 131 16.14 -7.98 -6.84
C ASN A 131 14.78 -8.16 -6.11
N ARG A 132 13.69 -8.20 -6.89
CA ARG A 132 12.31 -8.42 -6.44
C ARG A 132 11.62 -9.38 -7.41
N ASP A 133 10.61 -10.10 -6.94
CA ASP A 133 9.82 -10.99 -7.82
C ASP A 133 8.92 -10.16 -8.77
N LEU A 134 9.05 -10.39 -10.08
CA LEU A 134 8.22 -9.76 -11.11
C LEU A 134 6.71 -9.99 -10.89
N ASN A 135 6.32 -11.06 -10.20
CA ASN A 135 4.90 -11.31 -9.89
C ASN A 135 4.33 -10.31 -8.87
N ARG A 136 5.20 -9.54 -8.21
CA ARG A 136 4.89 -8.62 -7.11
C ARG A 136 5.31 -7.17 -7.35
N ILE A 137 5.93 -6.88 -8.50
CA ILE A 137 6.40 -5.53 -8.88
C ILE A 137 5.34 -4.77 -9.67
N ILE A 138 4.92 -3.62 -9.14
CA ILE A 138 4.04 -2.68 -9.82
C ILE A 138 4.83 -1.40 -10.09
N VAL A 139 4.78 -0.90 -11.32
CA VAL A 139 5.40 0.37 -11.70
C VAL A 139 4.32 1.38 -12.05
N LEU A 140 4.34 2.54 -11.41
CA LEU A 140 3.49 3.68 -11.71
C LEU A 140 4.32 4.74 -12.43
N ASP A 141 4.10 4.89 -13.73
CA ASP A 141 4.87 5.79 -14.59
C ASP A 141 3.97 6.37 -15.72
N SER A 142 4.41 7.45 -16.36
CA SER A 142 3.78 7.99 -17.57
C SER A 142 4.38 7.43 -18.86
N ASN A 143 5.63 6.94 -18.84
CA ASN A 143 6.34 6.56 -20.05
C ASN A 143 6.17 5.09 -20.41
N LYS A 144 5.21 4.79 -21.30
CA LYS A 144 4.99 3.43 -21.84
C LYS A 144 6.21 2.83 -22.55
N SER A 145 6.94 3.63 -23.32
CA SER A 145 8.02 3.15 -24.19
C SER A 145 9.18 2.53 -23.42
N SER A 146 9.41 2.97 -22.19
CA SER A 146 10.47 2.45 -21.31
C SER A 146 10.24 1.01 -20.87
N TYR A 147 9.02 0.50 -20.94
CA TYR A 147 8.66 -0.80 -20.34
C TYR A 147 8.05 -1.80 -21.32
N LYS A 148 8.39 -1.74 -22.61
CA LYS A 148 7.84 -2.66 -23.64
C LYS A 148 7.93 -4.16 -23.29
N LYS A 149 8.93 -4.57 -22.51
CA LYS A 149 9.08 -5.97 -22.04
C LYS A 149 8.25 -6.30 -20.79
N PHE A 150 7.85 -5.28 -20.04
CA PHE A 150 7.21 -5.39 -18.73
C PHE A 150 5.88 -4.63 -18.69
N GLU A 151 5.18 -4.55 -19.82
CA GLU A 151 3.93 -3.76 -19.90
C GLU A 151 2.88 -4.25 -18.90
N ASN A 152 2.87 -5.54 -18.56
CA ASN A 152 1.95 -6.13 -17.59
C ASN A 152 2.33 -5.82 -16.13
N ASN A 153 3.46 -5.15 -15.87
CA ASN A 153 3.84 -4.68 -14.54
C ASN A 153 3.59 -3.17 -14.36
N VAL A 154 3.17 -2.48 -15.43
CA VAL A 154 3.16 -1.02 -15.47
C VAL A 154 1.73 -0.50 -15.52
N ILE A 155 1.40 0.34 -14.56
CA ILE A 155 0.20 1.15 -14.54
C ILE A 155 0.58 2.51 -15.12
N LEU A 156 0.01 2.82 -16.29
CA LEU A 156 0.21 4.10 -16.93
C LEU A 156 -0.70 5.15 -16.31
N ILE A 157 -0.09 6.21 -15.81
CA ILE A 157 -0.77 7.37 -15.26
C ILE A 157 -0.43 8.61 -16.10
N ASN A 158 -1.39 9.51 -16.28
CA ASN A 158 -1.12 10.71 -17.05
C ASN A 158 -0.17 11.64 -16.30
N LYS A 159 0.69 12.32 -17.07
CA LYS A 159 1.51 13.41 -16.56
C LYS A 159 0.60 14.48 -15.97
N TRP A 160 0.88 14.87 -14.74
CA TRP A 160 0.17 15.91 -14.05
C TRP A 160 0.56 17.28 -14.60
N ASN A 161 -0.45 18.10 -14.85
CA ASN A 161 -0.31 19.44 -15.41
C ASN A 161 -0.28 20.55 -14.33
N GLY A 162 -0.25 20.21 -13.04
CA GLY A 162 -0.26 21.18 -11.94
C GLY A 162 -1.66 21.57 -11.46
N LYS A 163 -2.74 21.04 -12.04
CA LYS A 163 -4.11 21.38 -11.60
C LYS A 163 -4.40 20.85 -10.19
N LYS A 164 -4.85 21.75 -9.30
CA LYS A 164 -5.25 21.43 -7.92
C LYS A 164 -6.52 20.57 -7.82
N SER A 165 -7.35 20.53 -8.87
CA SER A 165 -8.56 19.69 -8.94
C SER A 165 -8.28 18.24 -9.35
N ASP A 166 -7.01 17.89 -9.61
CA ASP A 166 -6.62 16.53 -9.93
C ASP A 166 -6.95 15.57 -8.77
N LYS A 167 -7.49 14.40 -9.11
CA LYS A 167 -7.82 13.33 -8.15
C LYS A 167 -7.28 11.97 -8.61
N GLU A 168 -6.38 11.95 -9.59
CA GLU A 168 -5.98 10.70 -10.24
C GLU A 168 -5.32 9.74 -9.25
N LEU A 169 -4.39 10.24 -8.41
CA LEU A 169 -3.75 9.43 -7.36
C LEU A 169 -4.77 8.83 -6.39
N LEU A 170 -5.73 9.65 -5.94
CA LEU A 170 -6.78 9.21 -5.01
C LEU A 170 -7.70 8.16 -5.64
N ASN A 171 -7.98 8.29 -6.94
CA ASN A 171 -8.83 7.35 -7.68
C ASN A 171 -8.14 5.99 -7.92
N LEU A 172 -6.81 5.89 -7.79
CA LEU A 172 -6.06 4.63 -7.87
C LEU A 172 -6.05 3.84 -6.56
N ILE A 173 -6.22 4.50 -5.41
CA ILE A 173 -6.23 3.86 -4.09
C ILE A 173 -7.22 2.68 -4.01
N PRO A 174 -8.49 2.80 -4.48
CA PRO A 174 -9.43 1.68 -4.55
C PRO A 174 -8.86 0.39 -5.16
N PHE A 175 -8.06 0.50 -6.22
CA PHE A 175 -7.45 -0.64 -6.90
C PHE A 175 -6.32 -1.25 -6.06
N PHE A 176 -5.41 -0.42 -5.54
CA PHE A 176 -4.31 -0.87 -4.68
C PHE A 176 -4.81 -1.51 -3.38
N GLU A 177 -5.88 -1.00 -2.78
CA GLU A 177 -6.51 -1.65 -1.62
C GLU A 177 -7.07 -3.03 -1.97
N CYS A 178 -7.68 -3.17 -3.14
CA CYS A 178 -8.21 -4.45 -3.59
C CYS A 178 -7.08 -5.47 -3.73
N MET A 179 -5.96 -5.07 -4.32
CA MET A 179 -4.78 -5.92 -4.44
C MET A 179 -4.16 -6.28 -3.09
N ALA A 180 -4.08 -5.32 -2.16
CA ALA A 180 -3.57 -5.56 -0.81
C ALA A 180 -4.45 -6.53 0.01
N ILE A 181 -5.77 -6.53 -0.21
CA ILE A 181 -6.70 -7.47 0.46
C ILE A 181 -6.66 -8.85 -0.20
N THR A 182 -6.67 -8.90 -1.54
CA THR A 182 -6.81 -10.15 -2.29
C THR A 182 -5.49 -10.92 -2.44
N ILE A 183 -4.36 -10.20 -2.40
CA ILE A 183 -2.99 -10.72 -2.53
C ILE A 183 -2.88 -11.78 -3.62
N PRO A 184 -3.12 -11.43 -4.91
CA PRO A 184 -2.99 -12.39 -6.00
C PRO A 184 -1.56 -12.93 -6.09
N ASN A 185 -1.43 -14.22 -6.45
CA ASN A 185 -0.12 -14.86 -6.66
C ASN A 185 0.72 -14.17 -7.75
N ASP A 186 0.06 -13.63 -8.78
CA ASP A 186 0.69 -12.86 -9.86
C ASP A 186 -0.21 -11.67 -10.23
N ILE A 187 0.34 -10.46 -10.15
CA ILE A 187 -0.34 -9.20 -10.48
C ILE A 187 -0.47 -8.97 -11.99
N ARG A 188 0.39 -9.59 -12.81
CA ARG A 188 0.51 -9.26 -14.24
C ARG A 188 -0.78 -9.53 -15.02
N PRO A 189 -1.52 -10.64 -14.81
CA PRO A 189 -2.82 -10.85 -15.44
C PRO A 189 -3.86 -9.79 -15.04
N VAL A 190 -3.82 -9.33 -13.79
CA VAL A 190 -4.73 -8.29 -13.26
C VAL A 190 -4.46 -6.98 -13.97
N ILE A 191 -3.21 -6.51 -14.02
CA ILE A 191 -2.84 -5.27 -14.71
C ILE A 191 -3.13 -5.37 -16.21
N LYS A 192 -2.81 -6.51 -16.84
CA LYS A 192 -3.11 -6.77 -18.26
C LYS A 192 -4.60 -6.62 -18.59
N SER A 193 -5.49 -7.01 -17.68
CA SER A 193 -6.95 -6.90 -17.88
C SER A 193 -7.44 -5.45 -18.04
N TYR A 194 -6.66 -4.48 -17.55
CA TYR A 194 -6.95 -3.05 -17.65
C TYR A 194 -6.10 -2.32 -18.71
N SER A 195 -5.27 -3.07 -19.47
CA SER A 195 -4.37 -2.49 -20.45
C SER A 195 -5.11 -1.69 -21.53
N GLY A 196 -4.57 -0.52 -21.88
CA GLY A 196 -5.15 0.38 -22.88
C GLY A 196 -6.33 1.23 -22.38
N LYS A 197 -6.75 1.08 -21.12
CA LYS A 197 -7.79 1.91 -20.49
C LYS A 197 -7.19 2.72 -19.35
N LYS A 198 -7.90 3.78 -18.95
CA LYS A 198 -7.58 4.50 -17.71
C LYS A 198 -7.98 3.62 -16.52
N LEU A 199 -7.00 3.21 -15.73
CA LEU A 199 -7.17 2.18 -14.69
C LEU A 199 -8.28 2.51 -13.69
N SER A 200 -8.36 3.76 -13.21
CA SER A 200 -9.38 4.16 -12.24
C SER A 200 -10.80 3.93 -12.74
N ASP A 201 -11.04 4.27 -14.01
CA ASP A 201 -12.37 4.28 -14.60
C ASP A 201 -12.76 2.86 -14.99
N ALA A 202 -11.83 2.11 -15.58
CA ALA A 202 -12.02 0.71 -15.94
C ALA A 202 -12.20 -0.19 -14.72
N PHE A 203 -11.50 0.10 -13.61
CA PHE A 203 -11.68 -0.62 -12.35
C PHE A 203 -13.07 -0.36 -11.77
N LEU A 204 -13.51 0.90 -11.71
CA LEU A 204 -14.85 1.25 -11.23
C LEU A 204 -15.95 0.61 -12.08
N GLU A 205 -15.82 0.66 -13.40
CA GLU A 205 -16.73 -0.01 -14.33
C GLU A 205 -16.78 -1.52 -14.06
N HIS A 206 -15.62 -2.17 -13.89
CA HIS A 206 -15.55 -3.59 -13.59
C HIS A 206 -16.23 -3.95 -12.25
N GLN A 207 -16.03 -3.13 -11.20
CA GLN A 207 -16.70 -3.33 -9.92
C GLN A 207 -18.23 -3.23 -10.05
N ASN A 208 -18.74 -2.28 -10.83
CA ASN A 208 -20.18 -2.14 -11.06
C ASN A 208 -20.76 -3.33 -11.83
N ILE A 209 -20.07 -3.80 -12.87
CA ILE A 209 -20.48 -4.98 -13.64
C ILE A 209 -20.54 -6.23 -12.73
N LEU A 210 -19.53 -6.43 -11.88
CA LEU A 210 -19.51 -7.56 -10.94
C LEU A 210 -20.65 -7.45 -9.91
N ARG A 211 -20.91 -6.24 -9.41
CA ARG A 211 -22.00 -5.97 -8.47
C ARG A 211 -23.35 -6.30 -9.11
N GLU A 212 -23.61 -5.82 -10.32
CA GLU A 212 -24.85 -6.06 -11.07
C GLU A 212 -25.05 -7.54 -11.38
N LYS A 213 -24.03 -8.23 -11.91
CA LYS A 213 -24.11 -9.66 -12.20
C LYS A 213 -24.46 -10.49 -10.97
N PHE A 214 -23.84 -10.19 -9.82
CA PHE A 214 -24.16 -10.88 -8.57
C PHE A 214 -25.61 -10.62 -8.14
N ASN A 215 -26.07 -9.37 -8.22
CA ASN A 215 -27.43 -9.01 -7.84
C ASN A 215 -28.47 -9.66 -8.76
N GLU A 216 -28.20 -9.77 -10.06
CA GLU A 216 -29.06 -10.44 -11.03
C GLU A 216 -29.16 -11.95 -10.78
N GLN A 217 -28.01 -12.63 -10.61
CA GLN A 217 -27.95 -14.06 -10.30
C GLN A 217 -28.73 -14.40 -9.03
N ASN A 218 -28.70 -13.49 -8.05
CA ASN A 218 -29.31 -13.68 -6.75
C ASN A 218 -30.68 -13.02 -6.58
N LYS A 219 -31.22 -12.38 -7.62
CA LYS A 219 -32.44 -11.55 -7.56
C LYS A 219 -33.63 -12.28 -6.94
N ASN A 220 -33.84 -13.53 -7.32
CA ASN A 220 -34.95 -14.34 -6.82
C ASN A 220 -34.78 -14.71 -5.34
N ILE A 221 -33.54 -14.99 -4.91
CA ILE A 221 -33.22 -15.31 -3.51
C ILE A 221 -33.40 -14.05 -2.65
N LEU A 222 -32.89 -12.91 -3.12
CA LEU A 222 -33.03 -11.61 -2.45
C LEU A 222 -34.50 -11.23 -2.30
N ARG A 223 -35.30 -11.34 -3.37
CA ARG A 223 -36.74 -11.06 -3.33
C ARG A 223 -37.48 -11.94 -2.33
N LYS A 224 -37.24 -13.27 -2.36
CA LYS A 224 -37.86 -14.19 -1.39
C LYS A 224 -37.49 -13.84 0.05
N ARG A 225 -36.25 -13.42 0.30
CA ARG A 225 -35.78 -12.98 1.63
C ARG A 225 -36.43 -11.67 2.08
N GLU A 226 -36.61 -10.72 1.17
CA GLU A 226 -37.31 -9.46 1.44
C GLU A 226 -38.79 -9.69 1.78
N GLU A 227 -39.47 -10.55 1.01
CA GLU A 227 -40.86 -10.96 1.27
C GLU A 227 -40.99 -11.65 2.64
N LYS A 228 -40.08 -12.56 3.00
CA LYS A 228 -40.02 -13.16 4.35
C LYS A 228 -39.86 -12.08 5.44
N LYS A 229 -38.92 -11.15 5.28
CA LYS A 229 -38.69 -10.07 6.26
C LYS A 229 -39.90 -9.19 6.46
N LEU A 230 -40.60 -8.83 5.39
CA LEU A 230 -41.84 -8.04 5.44
C LEU A 230 -42.95 -8.77 6.19
N ASN A 231 -43.13 -10.07 5.93
CA ASN A 231 -44.14 -10.88 6.61
C ASN A 231 -43.87 -11.05 8.12
N VAL A 232 -42.60 -11.16 8.54
CA VAL A 232 -42.24 -11.17 9.97
C VAL A 232 -42.56 -9.83 10.64
N HIS A 233 -42.34 -8.70 9.97
CA HIS A 233 -42.63 -7.37 10.53
C HIS A 233 -44.14 -7.04 10.55
N SER A 234 -44.95 -7.58 9.63
CA SER A 234 -46.41 -7.44 9.67
C SER A 234 -47.10 -8.38 10.68
N GLY A 235 -46.44 -9.46 11.10
CA GLY A 235 -46.93 -10.39 12.13
C GLY A 235 -46.72 -9.92 13.58
N SER A 236 -45.93 -8.86 13.79
CA SER A 236 -45.61 -8.31 15.12
C SER A 236 -46.41 -7.04 15.46
N ASN A 237 -47.71 -7.05 15.16
CA ASN A 237 -48.68 -6.16 15.80
C ASN A 237 -49.59 -7.00 16.72
N SER A 238 -48.98 -7.67 17.69
CA SER A 238 -49.71 -8.32 18.78
C SER A 238 -49.61 -7.46 20.04
N ASN A 239 -50.51 -6.49 20.13
CA ASN A 239 -50.94 -5.90 21.40
C ASN A 239 -51.72 -6.90 22.29
N ASN A 240 -51.71 -8.21 21.99
CA ASN A 240 -52.43 -9.23 22.74
C ASN A 240 -51.62 -9.86 23.88
N GLY A 241 -50.36 -9.46 24.10
CA GLY A 241 -49.52 -10.00 25.19
C GLY A 241 -49.85 -9.47 26.59
N ILE A 242 -50.47 -8.30 26.71
CA ILE A 242 -50.70 -7.64 28.01
C ILE A 242 -52.08 -7.98 28.62
N VAL A 243 -53.09 -8.29 27.80
CA VAL A 243 -54.45 -8.52 28.31
C VAL A 243 -54.67 -9.90 28.94
N ASN A 244 -53.89 -10.93 28.55
CA ASN A 244 -54.06 -12.28 29.09
C ASN A 244 -53.38 -12.50 30.46
N ALA A 245 -52.48 -11.61 30.90
CA ALA A 245 -51.81 -11.72 32.19
C ALA A 245 -52.60 -11.08 33.36
N LEU A 246 -53.68 -10.33 33.07
CA LEU A 246 -54.43 -9.54 34.07
C LEU A 246 -55.76 -10.15 34.51
N PHE A 247 -56.27 -11.18 33.85
CA PHE A 247 -57.47 -11.91 34.28
C PHE A 247 -57.10 -13.38 34.54
N GLY A 248 -56.93 -13.72 35.83
CA GLY A 248 -56.44 -14.99 36.33
C GLY A 248 -57.27 -16.22 35.94
N GLY A 249 -57.15 -16.66 34.70
CA GLY A 249 -57.79 -17.85 34.14
C GLY A 249 -56.78 -18.92 33.75
N ARG A 250 -56.72 -19.99 34.57
CA ARG A 250 -56.27 -21.36 34.29
C ARG A 250 -55.39 -21.60 33.06
N SER A 251 -54.17 -22.10 33.31
CA SER A 251 -53.30 -22.78 32.35
C SER A 251 -54.09 -23.68 31.39
N ARG A 252 -54.21 -23.25 30.13
CA ARG A 252 -54.18 -24.20 29.02
C ARG A 252 -52.73 -24.56 28.80
N MET A 253 -52.44 -25.86 28.74
CA MET A 253 -51.15 -26.36 28.29
C MET A 253 -50.80 -25.64 26.99
N VAL A 254 -49.74 -24.84 27.05
CA VAL A 254 -49.07 -24.35 25.85
C VAL A 254 -48.48 -25.61 25.24
N GLU A 255 -49.10 -26.07 24.16
CA GLU A 255 -48.46 -26.98 23.24
C GLU A 255 -47.10 -26.36 22.94
N GLU A 256 -46.02 -27.05 23.33
CA GLU A 256 -44.66 -26.62 23.08
C GLU A 256 -44.55 -26.34 21.58
N ILE A 257 -44.59 -25.05 21.22
CA ILE A 257 -44.17 -24.59 19.92
C ILE A 257 -42.71 -24.99 19.88
N GLN A 258 -42.41 -26.13 19.28
CA GLN A 258 -41.05 -26.52 18.97
C GLN A 258 -40.44 -25.30 18.29
N PRO A 259 -39.33 -24.74 18.79
CA PRO A 259 -38.68 -23.65 18.09
C PRO A 259 -38.36 -24.23 16.72
N GLU A 260 -39.08 -23.75 15.68
CA GLU A 260 -38.72 -24.01 14.30
C GLU A 260 -37.22 -23.76 14.25
N LYS A 261 -36.44 -24.79 13.93
CA LYS A 261 -35.01 -24.64 13.76
C LYS A 261 -34.86 -23.55 12.72
N GLU A 262 -34.54 -22.33 13.15
CA GLU A 262 -34.22 -21.23 12.25
C GLU A 262 -33.06 -21.74 11.42
N GLU A 263 -33.38 -22.20 10.22
CA GLU A 263 -32.40 -22.71 9.29
C GLU A 263 -31.43 -21.55 9.06
N TYR A 264 -30.18 -21.73 9.46
CA TYR A 264 -29.17 -20.69 9.40
C TYR A 264 -28.96 -20.31 7.92
N GLU A 265 -29.67 -19.29 7.48
CA GLU A 265 -29.56 -18.75 6.14
C GLU A 265 -28.37 -17.78 6.13
N ALA A 266 -27.23 -18.21 5.59
CA ALA A 266 -26.06 -17.36 5.47
C ALA A 266 -26.41 -16.04 4.73
N PRO A 267 -25.95 -14.88 5.23
CA PRO A 267 -26.23 -13.61 4.59
C PRO A 267 -25.63 -13.60 3.19
N LEU A 268 -26.47 -13.29 2.20
CA LEU A 268 -26.05 -13.20 0.80
C LEU A 268 -25.48 -11.81 0.57
N VAL A 269 -24.20 -11.65 0.88
CA VAL A 269 -23.49 -10.38 0.74
C VAL A 269 -22.83 -10.34 -0.63
N ASN A 270 -23.05 -9.25 -1.36
CA ASN A 270 -22.36 -9.01 -2.61
C ASN A 270 -20.84 -8.89 -2.35
N PRO A 271 -19.98 -9.70 -2.99
CA PRO A 271 -18.55 -9.67 -2.74
C PRO A 271 -17.92 -8.30 -2.97
N VAL A 272 -18.44 -7.52 -3.93
CA VAL A 272 -17.96 -6.16 -4.20
C VAL A 272 -18.31 -5.23 -3.02
N ASP A 273 -19.50 -5.38 -2.46
CA ASP A 273 -19.93 -4.57 -1.31
C ASP A 273 -19.19 -4.95 -0.03
N ASP A 274 -18.91 -6.24 0.18
CA ASP A 274 -18.05 -6.70 1.29
C ASP A 274 -16.65 -6.09 1.15
N MET A 275 -16.08 -6.13 -0.05
CA MET A 275 -14.78 -5.49 -0.34
C MET A 275 -14.83 -3.98 -0.07
N ASP A 276 -15.89 -3.28 -0.48
CA ASP A 276 -16.08 -1.85 -0.19
C ASP A 276 -16.13 -1.57 1.32
N GLN A 277 -16.79 -2.42 2.09
CA GLN A 277 -16.81 -2.30 3.55
C GLN A 277 -15.43 -2.53 4.16
N ARG A 278 -14.68 -3.54 3.71
CA ARG A 278 -13.30 -3.78 4.15
C ARG A 278 -12.41 -2.57 3.87
N ARG A 279 -12.47 -2.02 2.66
CA ARG A 279 -11.74 -0.80 2.27
C ARG A 279 -12.09 0.39 3.15
N LYS A 280 -13.38 0.63 3.41
CA LYS A 280 -13.82 1.70 4.33
C LYS A 280 -13.28 1.51 5.74
N ARG A 281 -13.28 0.28 6.26
CA ARG A 281 -12.70 -0.05 7.58
C ARG A 281 -11.20 0.22 7.62
N MET A 282 -10.45 -0.18 6.58
CA MET A 282 -9.01 0.08 6.49
C MET A 282 -8.69 1.58 6.50
N ARG A 283 -9.40 2.38 5.70
CA ARG A 283 -9.23 3.84 5.69
C ARG A 283 -9.56 4.45 7.06
N LYS A 284 -10.66 4.03 7.68
CA LYS A 284 -11.07 4.52 9.01
C LYS A 284 -10.02 4.16 10.07
N ALA A 285 -9.47 2.95 10.02
CA ALA A 285 -8.40 2.51 10.91
C ALA A 285 -7.15 3.35 10.73
N PHE A 286 -6.73 3.62 9.49
CA PHE A 286 -5.59 4.49 9.19
C PHE A 286 -5.77 5.90 9.76
N PHE A 287 -6.91 6.55 9.51
CA PHE A 287 -7.16 7.90 10.04
C PHE A 287 -7.22 7.92 11.57
N LYS A 288 -7.79 6.89 12.18
CA LYS A 288 -7.81 6.72 13.64
C LYS A 288 -6.38 6.60 14.20
N GLN A 289 -5.59 5.68 13.67
CA GLN A 289 -4.20 5.46 14.09
C GLN A 289 -3.36 6.73 13.93
N ARG A 290 -3.52 7.45 12.82
CA ARG A 290 -2.81 8.71 12.59
C ARG A 290 -3.18 9.78 13.61
N SER A 291 -4.46 9.91 13.96
CA SER A 291 -4.92 10.86 14.98
C SER A 291 -4.37 10.50 16.35
N GLU A 292 -4.34 9.22 16.69
CA GLU A 292 -3.78 8.71 17.94
C GLU A 292 -2.27 8.99 18.02
N TRP A 293 -1.52 8.71 16.94
CA TRP A 293 -0.09 8.99 16.86
C TRP A 293 0.23 10.48 16.97
N ALA A 294 -0.56 11.36 16.34
CA ALA A 294 -0.39 12.79 16.47
C ALA A 294 -0.57 13.26 17.92
N SER A 295 -1.61 12.78 18.60
CA SER A 295 -1.86 13.10 20.02
C SER A 295 -0.72 12.62 20.92
N MET A 296 -0.21 11.40 20.70
CA MET A 296 0.91 10.86 21.47
C MET A 296 2.20 11.63 21.24
N ALA A 297 2.48 12.05 20.00
CA ALA A 297 3.66 12.85 19.68
C ALA A 297 3.61 14.25 20.32
N ASP A 298 2.43 14.87 20.40
CA ASP A 298 2.23 16.14 21.10
C ASP A 298 2.44 15.99 22.61
N GLU A 299 1.91 14.91 23.20
CA GLU A 299 2.09 14.58 24.61
C GLU A 299 3.56 14.31 24.96
N GLN A 300 4.27 13.51 24.15
CA GLN A 300 5.70 13.27 24.33
C GLN A 300 6.51 14.55 24.22
N ARG A 301 6.19 15.44 23.27
CA ARG A 301 6.85 16.75 23.16
C ARG A 301 6.63 17.59 24.40
N ARG A 302 5.40 17.63 24.92
CA ARG A 302 5.09 18.35 26.17
C ARG A 302 5.89 17.79 27.35
N LEU A 303 5.87 16.48 27.56
CA LEU A 303 6.62 15.84 28.66
C LEU A 303 8.13 16.05 28.53
N THR A 304 8.65 16.05 27.29
CA THR A 304 10.06 16.33 27.04
C THR A 304 10.41 17.77 27.41
N MET A 305 9.57 18.74 27.05
CA MET A 305 9.78 20.15 27.41
C MET A 305 9.67 20.38 28.92
N GLU A 306 8.70 19.74 29.58
CA GLU A 306 8.55 19.80 31.03
C GLU A 306 9.75 19.18 31.76
N ASN A 307 10.27 18.05 31.28
CA ASN A 307 11.49 17.45 31.81
C ASN A 307 12.71 18.35 31.61
N ILE A 308 12.82 19.00 30.45
CA ILE A 308 13.90 19.96 30.19
C ILE A 308 13.79 21.17 31.13
N GLU A 309 12.59 21.73 31.30
CA GLU A 309 12.33 22.85 32.22
C GLU A 309 12.67 22.48 33.67
N ASN A 310 12.24 21.30 34.13
CA ASN A 310 12.56 20.79 35.46
C ASN A 310 14.08 20.59 35.66
N GLN A 311 14.80 20.14 34.63
CA GLN A 311 16.27 20.04 34.67
C GLN A 311 16.95 21.41 34.76
N PHE A 312 16.43 22.43 34.05
CA PHE A 312 16.94 23.79 34.16
C PHE A 312 16.71 24.36 35.57
N LEU A 313 15.50 24.21 36.11
CA LEU A 313 15.16 24.70 37.44
C LEU A 313 15.97 23.99 38.54
N SER A 314 16.19 22.67 38.43
CA SER A 314 17.03 21.94 39.40
C SER A 314 18.49 22.38 39.38
N ASN A 315 19.03 22.70 38.19
CA ASN A 315 20.41 23.15 38.06
C ASN A 315 20.59 24.58 38.61
N GLU A 316 19.61 25.47 38.42
CA GLU A 316 19.63 26.81 39.03
C GLU A 316 19.55 26.74 40.57
N GLU A 317 18.76 25.81 41.13
CA GLU A 317 18.69 25.62 42.59
C GLU A 317 19.98 25.05 43.21
N GLU A 318 20.74 24.24 42.48
CA GLU A 318 22.07 23.77 42.91
C GLU A 318 23.11 24.90 42.87
N GLU A 319 23.13 25.70 41.80
CA GLU A 319 24.03 26.86 41.68
C GLU A 319 23.79 27.91 42.78
N ILE A 320 22.53 28.15 43.19
CA ILE A 320 22.20 29.12 44.26
C ILE A 320 22.62 28.60 45.65
N LYS A 321 22.68 27.28 45.87
CA LYS A 321 23.14 26.70 47.14
C LYS A 321 24.65 26.81 47.30
N ASP A 322 25.40 26.69 46.21
CA ASP A 322 26.87 26.82 46.24
C ASP A 322 27.34 28.27 46.42
N VAL A 323 26.53 29.26 46.02
CA VAL A 323 26.86 30.70 46.18
C VAL A 323 26.59 31.24 47.60
N ASN A 324 25.80 30.55 48.43
CA ASN A 324 25.42 31.01 49.77
C ASN A 324 26.23 30.37 50.92
N LEU A 325 27.42 29.82 50.66
CA LEU A 325 28.27 29.11 51.63
C LEU A 325 29.60 29.81 51.98
N GLU A 326 29.79 31.11 51.69
CA GLU A 326 30.95 31.90 52.14
C GLU A 326 30.70 32.81 53.35
#